data_AF-A0A935NFR5-F1
#
_entry.id   AF-A0A935NFR5-F1
#
_cell.length_a   1.000
_cell.length_b   1.000
_cell.length_c   1.000
_cell.angle_alpha   90.00
_cell.angle_beta   90.00
_cell.angle_gamma   90.00
#
_symmetry.space_group_name_H-M   'P 1'
#
loop_
_entity.id
_entity.type
_entity.pdbx_description
1 polymer ?
#
loop_
_entity_poly.entity_id
_entity_poly.type
_entity_poly.pdbx_seq_one_letter_code
_entity_poly.pdbx_strand_id
1 'polypeptide(L)'
;MGFGHCRRFCFSYFVFILGLFFSSGFLIQAQTKQKNAVITPSVNWLSFAEAIELHTETPEKQILIYFKSKDCHDCAVILQQTLQNPLIARYINEYFFPVLMDVATFDTIEFREQLFYRSSYENKTTYHDLAVFLSKGKVKLTASNVPTMVVLNYNNDEAIPTTAYKNPVDMMRLLRYFGQFYYKTYNWADFQRTN
;
A
#
# COMPACT_ATOMS: atom_id res chain seq x y z
N MET A 1 44.10 -69.09 -48.86
CA MET A 1 43.67 -70.51 -48.73
C MET A 1 42.42 -70.49 -47.86
N GLY A 2 41.21 -70.93 -48.23
CA GLY A 2 40.69 -71.54 -49.45
C GLY A 2 39.20 -71.17 -49.62
N PHE A 3 38.66 -71.55 -50.78
CA PHE A 3 37.34 -71.25 -51.34
C PHE A 3 36.16 -71.89 -50.58
N GLY A 4 34.95 -71.32 -50.74
CA GLY A 4 33.69 -72.00 -50.43
C GLY A 4 32.42 -71.23 -50.84
N HIS A 5 31.93 -71.51 -52.06
CA HIS A 5 30.53 -71.54 -52.61
C HIS A 5 29.40 -70.80 -51.86
N CYS A 6 28.61 -69.89 -52.43
CA CYS A 6 27.69 -69.91 -53.60
C CYS A 6 26.54 -70.95 -53.57
N ARG A 7 25.30 -70.48 -53.32
CA ARG A 7 24.03 -70.69 -54.08
C ARG A 7 22.84 -70.28 -53.19
N ARG A 8 22.12 -69.20 -53.54
CA ARG A 8 20.87 -69.14 -54.35
C ARG A 8 19.64 -69.75 -53.68
N PHE A 9 18.64 -68.91 -53.39
CA PHE A 9 17.20 -69.03 -53.76
C PHE A 9 16.48 -67.81 -53.14
N CYS A 10 16.25 -66.71 -53.86
CA CYS A 10 15.13 -66.44 -54.79
C CYS A 10 13.74 -66.79 -54.20
N PHE A 11 13.04 -65.79 -53.67
CA PHE A 11 11.62 -65.65 -53.96
C PHE A 11 11.26 -64.16 -54.13
N SER A 12 10.53 -63.94 -55.21
CA SER A 12 10.29 -62.67 -55.88
C SER A 12 9.07 -61.96 -55.28
N TYR A 13 9.13 -60.62 -55.29
CA TYR A 13 8.02 -59.69 -55.50
C TYR A 13 6.65 -60.00 -54.87
N PHE A 14 6.25 -59.19 -53.89
CA PHE A 14 4.87 -58.71 -53.83
C PHE A 14 4.79 -57.36 -53.09
N VAL A 15 4.49 -56.31 -53.86
CA VAL A 15 3.55 -55.24 -53.51
C VAL A 15 3.98 -54.17 -52.49
N PHE A 16 4.47 -53.08 -53.08
CA PHE A 16 4.17 -51.68 -52.75
C PHE A 16 2.82 -51.46 -52.01
N ILE A 17 2.85 -50.53 -51.04
CA ILE A 17 1.74 -49.73 -50.46
C ILE A 17 1.47 -49.98 -48.95
N LEU A 18 1.39 -48.84 -48.22
CA LEU A 18 0.94 -48.61 -46.84
C LEU A 18 1.97 -48.75 -45.70
N GLY A 19 2.62 -47.63 -45.38
CA GLY A 19 3.38 -47.50 -44.13
C GLY A 19 4.03 -46.14 -43.85
N LEU A 20 3.53 -45.02 -44.40
CA LEU A 20 3.91 -43.67 -43.94
C LEU A 20 3.03 -43.28 -42.75
N PHE A 21 3.28 -43.89 -41.60
CA PHE A 21 2.81 -43.43 -40.30
C PHE A 21 3.95 -43.63 -39.31
N PHE A 22 4.09 -42.68 -38.36
CA PHE A 22 5.12 -42.57 -37.32
C PHE A 22 6.36 -41.73 -37.67
N SER A 23 6.17 -40.41 -37.74
CA SER A 23 6.84 -39.52 -36.78
C SER A 23 6.23 -38.10 -36.83
N SER A 24 4.91 -38.00 -36.73
CA SER A 24 4.29 -36.73 -36.36
C SER A 24 4.56 -36.51 -34.86
N GLY A 25 5.73 -35.96 -34.55
CA GLY A 25 6.05 -35.41 -33.25
C GLY A 25 5.04 -34.32 -32.94
N PHE A 26 3.96 -34.69 -32.25
CA PHE A 26 3.00 -33.76 -31.71
C PHE A 26 3.73 -32.98 -30.62
N LEU A 27 4.32 -31.85 -31.01
CA LEU A 27 4.86 -30.87 -30.08
C LEU A 27 3.67 -30.37 -29.25
N ILE A 28 3.49 -30.98 -28.09
CA ILE A 28 2.62 -30.47 -27.04
C ILE A 28 3.21 -29.10 -26.65
N GLN A 29 2.72 -28.04 -27.29
CA GLN A 29 2.90 -26.69 -26.78
C GLN A 29 2.09 -26.61 -25.50
N ALA A 30 2.74 -26.87 -24.38
CA ALA A 30 2.21 -26.54 -23.07
C ALA A 30 2.07 -25.01 -23.00
N GLN A 31 0.87 -24.51 -23.30
CA GLN A 31 0.53 -23.11 -23.06
C GLN A 31 0.43 -22.91 -21.56
N THR A 32 1.54 -22.52 -20.93
CA THR A 32 1.55 -22.04 -19.55
C THR A 32 0.69 -20.78 -19.49
N LYS A 33 -0.48 -20.88 -18.86
CA LYS A 33 -1.38 -19.77 -18.57
C LYS A 33 -0.64 -18.77 -17.65
N GLN A 34 0.02 -17.76 -18.23
CA GLN A 34 0.60 -16.66 -17.46
C GLN A 34 -0.54 -15.88 -16.80
N LYS A 35 -0.73 -16.13 -15.50
CA LYS A 35 -1.66 -15.38 -14.67
C LYS A 35 -0.98 -14.04 -14.37
N ASN A 36 -1.20 -13.04 -15.22
CA ASN A 36 -0.81 -11.66 -14.91
C ASN A 36 -1.53 -11.27 -13.61
N ALA A 37 -0.80 -11.15 -12.52
CA ALA A 37 -1.33 -10.65 -11.26
C ALA A 37 -1.71 -9.18 -11.50
N VAL A 38 -3.01 -8.88 -11.44
CA VAL A 38 -3.47 -7.49 -11.42
C VAL A 38 -3.01 -6.91 -10.08
N ILE A 39 -1.98 -6.07 -10.11
CA ILE A 39 -1.53 -5.35 -8.91
C ILE A 39 -2.58 -4.27 -8.62
N THR A 40 -3.44 -4.55 -7.64
CA THR A 40 -4.35 -3.55 -7.09
C THR A 40 -3.50 -2.54 -6.29
N PRO A 41 -3.54 -1.24 -6.65
CA PRO A 41 -2.81 -0.21 -5.91
C PRO A 41 -3.18 -0.21 -4.43
N SER A 42 -2.18 -0.28 -3.56
CA SER A 42 -2.30 -0.11 -2.11
C SER A 42 -1.52 1.12 -1.65
N VAL A 43 -1.86 1.65 -0.48
CA VAL A 43 -1.08 2.75 0.12
C VAL A 43 0.31 2.25 0.49
N ASN A 44 1.33 3.03 0.14
CA ASN A 44 2.74 2.75 0.42
C ASN A 44 3.11 3.31 1.79
N TRP A 45 2.63 2.66 2.85
CA TRP A 45 2.87 3.10 4.23
C TRP A 45 4.36 3.16 4.57
N LEU A 46 4.78 4.28 5.14
CA LEU A 46 6.12 4.54 5.64
C LEU A 46 6.12 4.51 7.17
N SER A 47 7.28 4.24 7.75
CA SER A 47 7.55 4.65 9.13
C SER A 47 7.59 6.17 9.23
N PHE A 48 7.42 6.68 10.46
CA PHE A 48 7.50 8.12 10.68
C PHE A 48 8.88 8.68 10.33
N ALA A 49 9.95 7.97 10.69
CA ALA A 49 11.32 8.37 10.39
C ALA A 49 11.57 8.45 8.87
N GLU A 50 11.19 7.43 8.11
CA GLU A 50 11.32 7.42 6.64
C GLU A 50 10.52 8.56 5.99
N ALA A 51 9.32 8.85 6.50
CA ALA A 51 8.52 9.95 5.96
C ALA A 51 9.17 11.32 6.22
N ILE A 52 9.83 11.53 7.36
CA ILE A 52 10.57 12.75 7.66
C ILE A 52 11.82 12.87 6.78
N GLU A 53 12.54 11.78 6.55
CA GLU A 53 13.71 11.73 5.67
C GLU A 53 13.32 12.10 4.23
N LEU A 54 12.33 11.41 3.66
CA LEU A 54 11.83 11.67 2.31
C LEU A 54 11.24 13.07 2.14
N HIS A 55 10.56 13.58 3.17
CA HIS A 55 10.07 14.95 3.18
C HIS A 55 11.21 15.97 3.21
N THR A 56 12.33 15.68 3.88
CA THR A 56 13.50 16.57 3.86
C THR A 56 14.09 16.68 2.46
N GLU A 57 14.06 15.58 1.69
CA GLU A 57 14.50 15.56 0.28
C GLU A 57 13.48 16.21 -0.67
N THR A 58 12.18 16.03 -0.41
CA THR A 58 11.08 16.49 -1.27
C THR A 58 10.02 17.25 -0.45
N PRO A 59 10.32 18.48 0.01
CA PRO A 59 9.48 19.18 0.98
C PRO A 59 8.10 19.53 0.45
N GLU A 60 7.87 19.59 -0.86
CA GLU A 60 6.57 19.97 -1.43
C GLU A 60 5.44 18.98 -1.12
N LYS A 61 5.76 17.75 -0.72
CA LYS A 61 4.79 16.70 -0.44
C LYS A 61 4.53 16.59 1.06
N GLN A 62 3.27 16.77 1.47
CA GLN A 62 2.88 16.73 2.89
C GLN A 62 2.95 15.31 3.47
N ILE A 63 3.12 15.19 4.78
CA ILE A 63 3.06 13.89 5.47
C ILE A 63 1.62 13.67 5.97
N LEU A 64 1.04 12.52 5.61
CA LEU A 64 -0.30 12.11 6.02
C LEU A 64 -0.20 10.98 7.04
N ILE A 65 -0.49 11.28 8.31
CA ILE A 65 -0.35 10.33 9.40
C ILE A 65 -1.73 9.79 9.76
N TYR A 66 -1.90 8.47 9.68
CA TYR A 66 -3.08 7.76 10.17
C TYR A 66 -2.74 7.06 11.49
N PHE A 67 -3.31 7.55 12.58
CA PHE A 67 -3.18 6.96 13.90
C PHE A 67 -4.23 5.88 14.11
N LYS A 68 -3.77 4.67 14.47
CA LYS A 68 -4.62 3.54 14.84
C LYS A 68 -4.24 3.01 16.22
N SER A 69 -5.08 2.13 16.76
CA SER A 69 -4.72 1.20 17.82
C SER A 69 -5.06 -0.22 17.36
N LYS A 70 -4.42 -1.23 17.96
CA LYS A 70 -4.64 -2.65 17.63
C LYS A 70 -6.10 -3.08 17.79
N ASP A 71 -6.75 -2.63 18.86
CA ASP A 71 -8.10 -3.05 19.25
C ASP A 71 -9.18 -2.02 18.86
N CYS A 72 -9.01 -1.39 17.69
CA CYS A 72 -9.94 -0.39 17.18
C CYS A 72 -10.70 -0.92 15.96
N HIS A 73 -11.97 -1.26 16.15
CA HIS A 73 -12.84 -1.76 15.08
C HIS A 73 -12.97 -0.74 13.93
N ASP A 74 -13.25 0.52 14.26
CA ASP A 74 -13.43 1.57 13.27
C ASP A 74 -12.16 1.84 12.46
N CYS A 75 -10.98 1.66 13.08
CA CYS A 75 -9.70 1.78 12.40
C CYS A 75 -9.54 0.71 11.33
N ALA A 76 -9.87 -0.55 11.67
CA ALA A 76 -9.84 -1.66 10.72
C ALA A 76 -10.83 -1.45 9.57
N VAL A 77 -12.05 -0.99 9.89
CA VAL A 77 -13.08 -0.68 8.88
C VAL A 77 -12.61 0.38 7.90
N ILE A 78 -12.07 1.51 8.37
CA ILE A 78 -11.55 2.57 7.48
C ILE A 78 -10.37 2.07 6.65
N LEU A 79 -9.43 1.33 7.25
CA LEU A 79 -8.30 0.76 6.52
C LEU A 79 -8.78 -0.10 5.35
N GLN A 80 -9.76 -0.98 5.58
CA GLN A 80 -10.27 -1.91 4.58
C GLN A 80 -11.20 -1.25 3.55
N GLN A 81 -12.13 -0.40 3.99
CA GLN A 81 -13.17 0.13 3.10
C GLN A 81 -12.74 1.39 2.36
N THR A 82 -11.87 2.19 2.98
CA THR A 82 -11.46 3.50 2.48
C THR A 82 -10.03 3.49 1.96
N LEU A 83 -9.07 3.15 2.82
CA LEU A 83 -7.64 3.35 2.51
C LEU A 83 -7.09 2.27 1.56
N GLN A 84 -7.75 1.11 1.47
CA GLN A 84 -7.48 0.09 0.44
C GLN A 84 -8.21 0.34 -0.88
N ASN A 85 -9.06 1.37 -0.99
CA ASN A 85 -9.66 1.71 -2.27
C ASN A 85 -8.56 2.15 -3.27
N PRO A 86 -8.47 1.54 -4.47
CA PRO A 86 -7.39 1.82 -5.40
C PRO A 86 -7.23 3.29 -5.81
N LEU A 87 -8.33 4.03 -5.91
CA LEU A 87 -8.30 5.45 -6.27
C LEU A 87 -7.74 6.29 -5.13
N ILE A 88 -8.14 5.97 -3.90
CA ILE A 88 -7.61 6.61 -2.69
C ILE A 88 -6.14 6.27 -2.51
N ALA A 89 -5.76 5.00 -2.64
CA ALA A 89 -4.39 4.56 -2.53
C ALA A 89 -3.46 5.28 -3.50
N ARG A 90 -3.87 5.38 -4.78
CA ARG A 90 -3.14 6.15 -5.80
C ARG A 90 -2.99 7.61 -5.39
N TYR A 91 -4.09 8.26 -5.01
CA TYR A 91 -4.06 9.66 -4.61
C TYR A 91 -3.17 9.90 -3.39
N ILE A 92 -3.26 9.04 -2.37
CA ILE A 92 -2.41 9.13 -1.19
C ILE A 92 -0.93 9.01 -1.57
N ASN A 93 -0.59 8.02 -2.38
CA ASN A 93 0.79 7.79 -2.81
C ASN A 93 1.31 8.92 -3.72
N GLU A 94 0.44 9.62 -4.45
CA GLU A 94 0.79 10.73 -5.33
C GLU A 94 1.03 12.02 -4.55
N TYR A 95 0.16 12.37 -3.59
CA TYR A 95 0.15 13.68 -2.93
C TYR A 95 0.73 13.71 -1.52
N PHE A 96 0.93 12.54 -0.88
CA PHE A 96 1.44 12.47 0.49
C PHE A 96 2.59 11.49 0.68
N PHE A 97 3.35 11.69 1.76
CA PHE A 97 4.12 10.64 2.43
C PHE A 97 3.22 10.01 3.52
N PRO A 98 2.61 8.84 3.27
CA PRO A 98 1.65 8.28 4.20
C PRO A 98 2.33 7.49 5.32
N VAL A 99 1.97 7.77 6.56
CA VAL A 99 2.47 7.08 7.76
C VAL A 99 1.32 6.37 8.43
N LEU A 100 1.50 5.08 8.72
CA LEU A 100 0.59 4.31 9.56
C LEU A 100 1.22 4.17 10.95
N MET A 101 0.72 4.90 11.93
CA MET A 101 1.26 4.87 13.29
C MET A 101 0.31 4.17 14.26
N ASP A 102 0.84 3.23 15.04
CA ASP A 102 0.13 2.70 16.19
C ASP A 102 0.36 3.61 17.40
N VAL A 103 -0.71 4.15 17.98
CA VAL A 103 -0.62 5.02 19.17
C VAL A 103 -0.09 4.26 20.38
N ALA A 104 -0.07 2.93 20.35
CA ALA A 104 0.43 2.09 21.42
C ALA A 104 1.87 1.60 21.20
N THR A 105 2.59 2.04 20.15
CA THR A 105 3.97 1.60 19.91
C THR A 105 4.90 1.89 21.10
N PHE A 106 5.94 1.06 21.26
CA PHE A 106 7.02 1.21 22.24
C PHE A 106 8.27 1.86 21.66
N ASP A 107 8.29 2.10 20.35
CA ASP A 107 9.42 2.73 19.69
C ASP A 107 9.70 4.11 20.28
N THR A 108 10.96 4.52 20.30
CA THR A 108 11.33 5.91 20.55
C THR A 108 11.40 6.63 19.21
N ILE A 109 10.72 7.76 19.08
CA ILE A 109 10.67 8.52 17.83
C ILE A 109 11.25 9.90 18.05
N GLU A 110 12.25 10.26 17.25
CA GLU A 110 12.80 11.61 17.22
C GLU A 110 12.04 12.48 16.22
N PHE A 111 11.65 13.68 16.64
CA PHE A 111 11.07 14.69 15.76
C PHE A 111 11.41 16.09 16.29
N ARG A 112 11.96 16.95 15.43
CA ARG A 112 12.37 18.32 15.78
C ARG A 112 13.27 18.39 17.03
N GLU A 113 14.33 17.58 17.05
CA GLU A 113 15.31 17.52 18.15
C GLU A 113 14.70 17.10 19.50
N GLN A 114 13.48 16.56 19.49
CA GLN A 114 12.78 16.04 20.66
C GLN A 114 12.56 14.54 20.51
N LEU A 115 12.79 13.81 21.60
CA LEU A 115 12.50 12.39 21.67
C LEU A 115 11.11 12.17 22.27
N PHE A 116 10.30 11.39 21.58
CA PHE A 116 8.95 11.00 21.99
C PHE A 116 8.92 9.52 22.34
N TYR A 117 8.15 9.20 23.38
CA TYR A 117 8.08 7.86 23.96
C TYR A 117 6.63 7.47 24.22
N ARG A 118 6.44 6.22 24.64
CA ARG A 118 5.19 5.75 25.23
C ARG A 118 5.11 6.16 26.70
N SER A 119 4.13 7.00 27.05
CA SER A 119 3.93 7.49 28.41
C SER A 119 2.57 7.09 28.99
N SER A 120 2.49 7.04 30.33
CA SER A 120 1.27 6.79 31.09
C SER A 120 0.64 8.11 31.54
N TYR A 121 -0.67 8.25 31.37
CA TYR A 121 -1.44 9.46 31.69
C TYR A 121 -2.38 9.23 32.89
N GLU A 122 -2.99 10.30 33.42
CA GLU A 122 -3.71 10.35 34.71
C GLU A 122 -4.77 9.25 34.94
N ASN A 123 -5.33 8.67 33.87
CA ASN A 123 -6.33 7.60 33.90
C ASN A 123 -5.73 6.19 33.64
N LYS A 124 -4.42 6.01 33.80
CA LYS A 124 -3.67 4.78 33.47
C LYS A 124 -3.77 4.37 31.99
N THR A 125 -4.17 5.28 31.11
CA THR A 125 -4.05 5.04 29.68
C THR A 125 -2.62 5.31 29.25
N THR A 126 -2.15 4.50 28.31
CA THR A 126 -0.78 4.56 27.84
C THR A 126 -0.79 4.68 26.32
N TYR A 127 -0.18 5.73 25.81
CA TYR A 127 -0.06 6.02 24.38
C TYR A 127 1.21 6.80 24.10
N HIS A 128 1.59 6.88 22.83
CA HIS A 128 2.81 7.50 22.36
C HIS A 128 2.69 9.03 22.30
N ASP A 129 3.65 9.73 22.88
CA ASP A 129 3.63 11.19 23.10
C ASP A 129 3.63 11.97 21.78
N LEU A 130 4.26 11.43 20.75
CA LEU A 130 4.25 12.03 19.41
C LEU A 130 2.82 12.20 18.88
N ALA A 131 1.93 11.24 19.16
CA ALA A 131 0.54 11.33 18.75
C ALA A 131 -0.13 12.54 19.43
N VAL A 132 0.08 12.71 20.74
CA VAL A 132 -0.46 13.83 21.53
C VAL A 132 0.07 15.17 21.03
N PHE A 133 1.37 15.23 20.75
CA PHE A 133 2.04 16.41 20.24
C PHE A 133 1.46 16.83 18.89
N LEU A 134 1.36 15.89 17.94
CA LEU A 134 0.81 16.17 16.60
C LEU A 134 -0.70 16.43 16.61
N SER A 135 -1.43 15.91 17.59
CA SER A 135 -2.85 16.23 17.76
C SER A 135 -3.09 17.63 18.34
N LYS A 136 -2.02 18.35 18.73
CA LYS A 136 -2.07 19.66 19.43
C LYS A 136 -2.97 19.63 20.66
N GLY A 137 -3.12 18.46 21.31
CA GLY A 137 -4.06 18.25 22.41
C GLY A 137 -5.55 18.40 22.04
N LYS A 138 -5.89 18.67 20.77
CA LYS A 138 -7.28 18.85 20.30
C LYS A 138 -8.02 17.53 20.21
N VAL A 139 -7.29 16.43 19.99
CA VAL A 139 -7.84 15.08 19.98
C VAL A 139 -7.15 14.29 21.07
N LYS A 140 -7.94 13.77 22.02
CA LYS A 140 -7.46 12.77 22.97
C LYS A 140 -7.16 11.51 22.17
N LEU A 141 -5.94 11.30 21.69
CA LEU A 141 -5.54 10.11 20.93
C LEU A 141 -5.36 8.90 21.84
N THR A 142 -6.44 8.54 22.54
CA THR A 142 -6.50 7.29 23.29
C THR A 142 -6.87 6.14 22.35
N ALA A 143 -6.65 4.90 22.80
CA ALA A 143 -7.08 3.71 22.07
C ALA A 143 -8.58 3.72 21.68
N SER A 144 -9.41 4.49 22.41
CA SER A 144 -10.86 4.61 22.19
C SER A 144 -11.28 5.78 21.28
N ASN A 145 -10.34 6.64 20.88
CA ASN A 145 -10.61 7.88 20.13
C ASN A 145 -9.88 7.96 18.78
N VAL A 146 -9.10 6.92 18.46
CA VAL A 146 -8.69 6.60 17.09
C VAL A 146 -9.88 5.99 16.33
N PRO A 147 -9.93 6.07 14.99
CA PRO A 147 -8.89 6.60 14.10
C PRO A 147 -8.85 8.12 14.08
N THR A 148 -7.64 8.67 14.02
CA THR A 148 -7.42 10.10 13.78
C THR A 148 -6.38 10.26 12.68
N MET A 149 -6.55 11.29 11.85
CA MET A 149 -5.57 11.65 10.85
C MET A 149 -4.94 12.97 11.20
N VAL A 150 -3.66 13.11 10.87
CA VAL A 150 -2.94 14.39 10.95
C VAL A 150 -2.26 14.62 9.63
N VAL A 151 -2.40 15.84 9.11
CA VAL A 151 -1.57 16.33 8.01
C VAL A 151 -0.48 17.19 8.61
N LEU A 152 0.77 16.76 8.45
CA LEU A 152 1.93 17.59 8.75
C LEU A 152 2.32 18.29 7.45
N ASN A 153 2.33 19.62 7.49
CA ASN A 153 2.51 20.44 6.31
C ASN A 153 3.94 20.35 5.73
N TYR A 154 4.11 20.93 4.54
CA TYR A 154 5.34 20.92 3.74
C TYR A 154 6.57 21.59 4.39
N ASN A 155 6.39 22.31 5.51
CA ASN A 155 7.47 22.90 6.29
C ASN A 155 7.78 22.11 7.57
N ASN A 156 7.07 21.00 7.79
CA ASN A 156 7.08 20.25 9.04
C ASN A 156 6.83 21.09 10.28
N ASP A 157 6.21 22.28 10.19
CA ASP A 157 6.01 23.22 11.30
C ASP A 157 4.56 23.19 11.84
N GLU A 158 3.60 22.82 10.99
CA GLU A 158 2.19 22.75 11.35
C GLU A 158 1.60 21.34 11.19
N ALA A 159 1.17 20.77 12.32
CA ALA A 159 0.31 19.61 12.36
C ALA A 159 -1.17 20.02 12.36
N ILE A 160 -1.97 19.49 11.44
CA ILE A 160 -3.40 19.75 11.31
C ILE A 160 -4.17 18.45 11.59
N PRO A 161 -4.73 18.30 12.81
CA PRO A 161 -5.59 17.16 13.14
C PRO A 161 -6.87 17.21 12.31
N THR A 162 -7.27 16.06 11.78
CA THR A 162 -8.44 15.91 10.93
C THR A 162 -9.12 14.55 11.10
N THR A 163 -10.33 14.44 10.57
CA THR A 163 -11.17 13.24 10.65
C THR A 163 -10.76 12.22 9.59
N ALA A 164 -10.79 10.93 9.95
CA ALA A 164 -10.74 9.85 8.97
C ALA A 164 -12.17 9.42 8.59
N TYR A 165 -12.50 9.41 7.30
CA TYR A 165 -13.85 9.06 6.84
C TYR A 165 -13.95 7.58 6.43
N LYS A 166 -15.01 6.90 6.88
CA LYS A 166 -15.39 5.56 6.41
C LYS A 166 -15.92 5.56 4.96
N ASN A 167 -16.49 6.68 4.52
CA ASN A 167 -16.97 6.83 3.15
C ASN A 167 -15.80 7.24 2.22
N PRO A 168 -15.50 6.49 1.13
CA PRO A 168 -14.42 6.83 0.22
C PRO A 168 -14.59 8.17 -0.51
N VAL A 169 -15.81 8.61 -0.79
CA VAL A 169 -16.07 9.90 -1.45
C VAL A 169 -15.68 11.05 -0.52
N ASP A 170 -16.13 10.99 0.74
CA ASP A 170 -15.78 12.01 1.74
C ASP A 170 -14.28 12.00 2.05
N MET A 171 -13.68 10.81 2.11
CA MET A 171 -12.23 10.69 2.27
C MET A 171 -11.48 11.30 1.09
N MET A 172 -11.88 11.02 -0.15
CA MET A 172 -11.26 11.62 -1.34
C MET A 172 -11.39 13.14 -1.33
N ARG A 173 -12.55 13.68 -0.92
CA ARG A 173 -12.74 15.13 -0.77
C ARG A 173 -11.75 15.72 0.25
N LEU A 174 -11.58 15.06 1.41
CA LEU A 174 -10.61 15.49 2.41
C LEU A 174 -9.17 15.44 1.89
N LEU A 175 -8.80 14.35 1.20
CA LEU A 175 -7.46 14.20 0.63
C LEU A 175 -7.17 15.27 -0.42
N ARG A 176 -8.15 15.65 -1.24
CA ARG A 176 -8.02 16.77 -2.18
C ARG A 176 -7.84 18.10 -1.48
N TYR A 177 -8.62 18.35 -0.43
CA TYR A 177 -8.52 19.58 0.35
C TYR A 177 -7.10 19.84 0.88
N PHE A 178 -6.41 18.79 1.35
CA PHE A 178 -5.04 18.91 1.82
C PHE A 178 -4.02 18.79 0.69
N GLY A 179 -4.08 17.74 -0.12
CA GLY A 179 -3.07 17.42 -1.13
C GLY A 179 -2.95 18.46 -2.24
N GLN A 180 -3.98 19.29 -2.44
CA GLN A 180 -3.97 20.43 -3.37
C GLN A 180 -3.94 21.79 -2.64
N PHE A 181 -3.63 21.79 -1.35
CA PHE A 181 -3.48 22.98 -0.50
C PHE A 181 -4.70 23.91 -0.42
N TYR A 182 -5.91 23.42 -0.72
CA TYR A 182 -7.13 24.22 -0.58
C TYR A 182 -7.35 24.72 0.86
N TYR A 183 -6.84 24.04 1.87
CA TYR A 183 -6.90 24.48 3.27
C TYR A 183 -6.21 25.83 3.54
N LYS A 184 -5.34 26.29 2.65
CA LYS A 184 -4.69 27.60 2.75
C LYS A 184 -5.62 28.74 2.32
N THR A 185 -6.68 28.46 1.57
CA THR A 185 -7.56 29.47 0.96
C THR A 185 -9.02 29.32 1.40
N TYR A 186 -9.49 28.11 1.60
CA TYR A 186 -10.84 27.79 2.04
C TYR A 186 -10.79 27.17 3.44
N ASN A 187 -11.76 27.51 4.29
CA ASN A 187 -12.06 26.65 5.43
C ASN A 187 -12.79 25.39 4.95
N TRP A 188 -12.85 24.37 5.82
CA TRP A 188 -13.43 23.08 5.46
C TRP A 188 -14.90 23.16 5.02
N ALA A 189 -15.72 23.95 5.72
CA ALA A 189 -17.15 24.06 5.41
C ALA A 189 -17.39 24.72 4.04
N ASP A 190 -16.61 25.76 3.71
CA ASP A 190 -16.70 26.41 2.41
C ASP A 190 -16.23 25.48 1.28
N PHE A 191 -15.13 24.75 1.48
CA PHE A 191 -14.64 23.80 0.49
C PHE A 191 -15.66 22.70 0.17
N GLN A 192 -16.34 22.17 1.19
CA GLN A 192 -17.38 21.15 1.00
C GLN A 192 -18.57 21.64 0.15
N ARG A 193 -18.83 22.95 0.10
CA ARG A 193 -19.93 23.55 -0.66
C ARG A 193 -19.56 23.83 -2.11
N THR A 194 -18.29 24.06 -2.41
CA THR A 194 -17.84 24.56 -3.72
C THR A 194 -17.13 23.53 -4.59
N ASN A 195 -16.78 22.34 -4.07
CA ASN A 195 -15.89 21.36 -4.72
C ASN A 195 -16.29 19.88 -4.53
#